data_AF-A0A1I6RGP5-F1
#
_entry.id   AF-A0A1I6RGP5-F1
#
_cell.length_a   1.000
_cell.length_b   1.000
_cell.length_c   1.000
_cell.angle_alpha   90.00
_cell.angle_beta   90.00
_cell.angle_gamma   90.00
#
_symmetry.space_group_name_H-M   'P 1'
#
loop_
_entity.id
_entity.type
_entity.pdbx_description
1 polymer ?
#
loop_
_entity_poly.entity_id
_entity_poly.type
_entity_poly.pdbx_seq_one_letter_code
_entity_poly.pdbx_strand_id
1 'polypeptide(L)' 'MLDPKFAEFNNIAHEKQPQMNAIIESWDNKTLATNITKLNRELLRRDAHGVQETPFSETNEELHLMLYSLTMYLKDRLE' A
#
# COMPACT_ATOMS: atom_id res chain seq x y z
N MET A 1 -22.98 0.62 6.16
CA MET A 1 -23.11 1.58 5.04
C MET A 1 -22.06 2.64 5.28
N LEU A 2 -21.18 2.93 4.32
CA LEU A 2 -20.13 3.95 4.48
C LEU A 2 -20.78 5.34 4.53
N ASP A 3 -20.30 6.22 5.42
CA ASP A 3 -20.80 7.58 5.62
C ASP A 3 -20.73 8.39 4.31
N PRO A 4 -21.70 9.26 3.98
CA PRO A 4 -21.63 10.19 2.84
C PRO A 4 -20.28 10.92 2.69
N LYS A 5 -19.63 11.27 3.81
CA LYS A 5 -18.29 11.89 3.81
C LYS A 5 -17.19 10.98 3.25
N PHE A 6 -17.36 9.66 3.35
CA PHE A 6 -16.43 8.69 2.78
C PHE A 6 -16.53 8.64 1.24
N ALA A 7 -17.73 8.82 0.69
CA ALA A 7 -17.92 8.90 -0.75
C ALA A 7 -17.25 10.15 -1.36
N GLU A 8 -17.22 11.26 -0.61
CA GLU A 8 -16.53 12.49 -1.00
C GLU A 8 -15.00 12.32 -0.95
N PHE A 9 -14.47 11.61 0.05
CA PHE A 9 -13.03 11.32 0.18
C PHE A 9 -12.49 10.49 -1.00
N ASN A 10 -13.28 9.53 -1.49
CA ASN A 10 -12.89 8.61 -2.56
C ASN A 10 -12.87 9.25 -3.97
N ASN A 11 -13.41 10.48 -4.11
CA ASN A 11 -13.51 11.20 -5.38
C ASN A 11 -12.38 12.22 -5.61
N ILE A 12 -11.38 12.27 -4.72
CA ILE A 12 -10.20 13.11 -4.94
C ILE A 12 -9.34 12.42 -6.00
N ALA A 13 -9.44 12.91 -7.24
CA ALA A 13 -8.58 12.48 -8.33
C ALA A 13 -7.13 12.87 -8.01
N HIS A 14 -6.33 11.90 -7.59
CA HIS A 14 -4.90 12.10 -7.39
C HIS A 14 -4.23 12.35 -8.75
N GLU A 15 -3.67 13.56 -8.91
CA GLU A 15 -2.93 13.94 -10.12
C GLU A 15 -1.72 13.03 -10.31
N LYS A 16 -1.78 12.21 -11.36
CA LYS A 16 -0.78 11.25 -11.83
C LYS A 16 -0.58 10.07 -10.87
N GLN A 17 -1.02 8.89 -11.31
CA GLN A 17 -0.51 7.64 -10.76
C GLN A 17 1.02 7.70 -10.88
N PRO A 18 1.78 7.70 -9.77
CA PRO A 18 3.22 7.55 -9.86
C PRO A 18 3.49 6.24 -10.60
N GLN A 19 4.31 6.29 -11.65
CA GLN A 19 4.73 5.07 -12.33
C GLN A 19 5.34 4.15 -11.28
N MET A 20 4.82 2.92 -11.21
CA MET A 20 5.27 1.95 -10.25
C MET A 20 6.75 1.64 -10.51
N ASN A 21 7.52 1.37 -9.46
CA ASN A 21 8.93 1.06 -9.62
C ASN A 21 9.09 -0.15 -10.57
N ALA A 22 9.97 -0.07 -11.57
CA ALA A 22 10.19 -1.12 -12.58
C ALA A 22 10.49 -2.51 -11.96
N ILE A 23 11.10 -2.56 -10.77
CA ILE A 23 11.31 -3.82 -10.03
C ILE A 23 9.96 -4.45 -9.64
N ILE A 24 9.03 -3.64 -9.15
CA ILE A 24 7.71 -4.06 -8.69
C ILE A 24 6.83 -4.43 -9.88
N GLU A 25 6.96 -3.72 -10.99
CA GLU A 25 6.28 -4.07 -12.25
C GLU A 25 6.67 -5.47 -12.74
N SER A 26 7.93 -5.88 -12.52
CA SER A 26 8.43 -7.21 -12.91
C SER A 26 7.91 -8.36 -12.03
N TRP A 27 7.30 -8.09 -10.88
CA TRP A 27 6.80 -9.13 -9.99
C TRP A 27 5.54 -9.81 -10.57
N ASP A 28 5.44 -11.12 -10.42
CA ASP A 28 4.18 -11.82 -10.69
C ASP A 28 3.12 -11.51 -9.61
N ASN A 29 1.85 -11.81 -9.90
CA ASN A 29 0.74 -11.50 -8.98
C ASN A 29 0.93 -12.16 -7.60
N LYS A 30 1.55 -13.35 -7.56
CA LYS A 30 1.80 -14.10 -6.32
C LYS A 30 2.86 -13.42 -5.45
N THR A 31 3.95 -12.98 -6.06
CA THR A 31 5.06 -12.27 -5.40
C THR A 31 4.58 -10.92 -4.90
N LEU A 32 3.81 -10.20 -5.72
CA LEU A 32 3.19 -8.94 -5.34
C LEU A 32 2.26 -9.11 -4.12
N ALA A 33 1.32 -10.06 -4.17
CA ALA A 33 0.42 -10.36 -3.05
C ALA A 33 1.18 -10.78 -1.77
N THR A 34 2.26 -11.55 -1.93
CA THR A 34 3.12 -11.96 -0.81
C THR A 34 3.81 -10.76 -0.16
N ASN A 35 4.36 -9.84 -0.95
CA ASN A 35 5.03 -8.65 -0.44
C ASN A 35 4.05 -7.65 0.18
N ILE A 36 2.85 -7.48 -0.39
CA ILE A 36 1.75 -6.72 0.22
C ILE A 36 1.43 -7.28 1.61
N THR A 37 1.29 -8.60 1.73
CA THR A 37 0.98 -9.24 3.02
C THR A 37 2.08 -9.03 4.05
N LYS A 38 3.36 -9.12 3.64
CA LYS A 38 4.51 -8.85 4.52
C LYS A 38 4.53 -7.40 5.00
N LEU A 39 4.33 -6.45 4.08
CA LEU A 39 4.29 -5.02 4.41
C LEU A 39 3.14 -4.71 5.37
N ASN A 40 1.94 -5.25 5.11
CA ASN A 40 0.79 -5.06 6.00
C ASN A 40 1.04 -5.62 7.39
N ARG A 41 1.66 -6.81 7.50
CA ARG A 41 2.02 -7.39 8.80
C ARG A 41 3.01 -6.51 9.56
N GLU A 42 3.99 -5.94 8.87
CA GLU A 42 4.95 -5.04 9.49
C GLU A 42 4.31 -3.73 9.96
N LEU A 43 3.42 -3.14 9.15
CA LEU A 43 2.65 -1.97 9.54
C LEU A 43 1.81 -2.23 10.79
N LEU A 44 1.10 -3.36 10.86
CA LEU A 44 0.35 -3.75 12.05
C LEU A 44 1.24 -3.88 13.29
N ARG A 45 2.45 -4.43 13.13
CA ARG A 45 3.43 -4.53 14.21
C ARG A 45 3.89 -3.13 14.66
N ARG A 46 4.24 -2.25 13.71
CA ARG A 46 4.67 -0.87 13.97
C ARG A 46 3.59 -0.07 14.67
N ASP A 47 2.33 -0.22 14.25
CA ASP A 47 1.16 0.45 14.82
C ASP A 47 0.91 0.01 16.27
N ALA A 48 1.14 -1.28 16.59
CA ALA A 48 0.90 -1.83 17.92
C ALA A 48 2.07 -1.65 18.90
N HIS A 49 3.31 -1.72 18.41
CA HIS A 49 4.51 -1.88 19.25
C HIS A 49 5.60 -0.83 18.98
N GLY A 50 5.40 0.07 18.03
CA GLY A 50 6.39 1.08 17.64
C GLY A 50 7.44 0.55 16.65
N VAL A 51 8.37 1.42 16.28
CA VAL A 51 9.25 1.25 15.09
C VAL A 51 10.66 0.73 15.40
N GLN A 52 10.89 0.21 16.61
CA GLN A 52 12.25 0.02 17.15
C GLN A 52 13.08 -1.07 16.44
N GLU A 53 12.44 -1.99 15.71
CA GLU A 53 13.10 -3.09 15.00
C GLU A 53 12.53 -3.28 13.60
N THR A 54 12.29 -2.20 12.86
CA THR A 54 11.77 -2.28 11.48
C THR A 54 12.93 -2.38 10.48
N PRO A 55 12.83 -3.22 9.44
CA PRO A 55 13.80 -3.23 8.34
C PRO A 55 13.62 -2.05 7.38
N PHE A 56 12.57 -1.24 7.57
CA PHE A 56 12.22 -0.11 6.71
C PHE A 56 12.83 1.20 7.21
N SER A 57 13.45 1.96 6.31
CA SER A 57 13.91 3.33 6.59
C SER A 57 12.77 4.35 6.53
N GLU A 58 11.65 3.99 5.90
CA GLU A 58 10.48 4.82 5.67
C GLU A 58 9.67 5.04 6.97
N THR A 59 9.05 6.21 7.05
CA THR A 59 8.03 6.52 8.05
C THR A 59 6.84 5.58 7.93
N ASN A 60 6.01 5.54 8.97
CA ASN A 60 4.89 4.61 9.00
C ASN A 60 3.82 5.03 8.00
N GLU A 61 3.62 6.34 7.84
CA GLU A 61 2.74 6.98 6.86
C GLU A 61 3.16 6.66 5.43
N GLU A 62 4.47 6.75 5.11
CA GLU A 62 5.00 6.38 3.80
C GLU A 62 4.75 4.91 3.48
N LEU A 63 4.96 4.01 4.44
CA LEU A 63 4.69 2.59 4.25
C LEU A 63 3.20 2.30 4.04
N HIS A 64 2.29 3.01 4.73
CA HIS A 64 0.85 2.89 4.49
C HIS A 64 0.47 3.33 3.07
N LEU A 65 1.06 4.43 2.58
CA LEU A 65 0.87 4.88 1.19
C LEU A 65 1.43 3.88 0.17
N MET A 66 2.59 3.28 0.45
CA MET A 66 3.16 2.21 -0.37
C MET A 66 2.24 0.98 -0.40
N LEU A 67 1.71 0.56 0.76
CA LEU A 67 0.78 -0.57 0.85
C LEU A 67 -0.49 -0.32 0.03
N TYR A 68 -1.05 0.88 0.12
CA TYR A 68 -2.21 1.28 -0.68
C TYR A 68 -1.90 1.21 -2.17
N SER A 69 -0.80 1.82 -2.61
CA SER A 69 -0.38 1.86 -4.01
C SER A 69 -0.16 0.46 -4.59
N LEU A 70 0.48 -0.44 -3.84
CA LEU A 70 0.70 -1.84 -4.24
C LEU A 70 -0.60 -2.62 -4.33
N THR A 71 -1.53 -2.38 -3.40
CA THR A 71 -2.84 -3.03 -3.39
C THR A 71 -3.68 -2.60 -4.58
N MET A 72 -3.70 -1.31 -4.90
CA MET A 72 -4.37 -0.78 -6.08
C MET A 72 -3.74 -1.33 -7.36
N TYR A 73 -2.41 -1.38 -7.44
CA TYR A 73 -1.73 -1.96 -8.59
C TYR A 73 -2.03 -3.46 -8.79
N LEU A 74 -2.08 -4.25 -7.71
CA LEU A 74 -2.48 -5.66 -7.80
C LEU A 74 -3.94 -5.79 -8.24
N LYS A 75 -4.83 -4.93 -7.72
CA LYS A 75 -6.25 -4.91 -8.11
C LYS A 75 -6.40 -4.63 -9.61
N ASP A 76 -5.76 -3.59 -10.12
CA ASP A 76 -5.79 -3.21 -11.54
C ASP A 76 -5.25 -4.32 -12.46
N ARG A 77 -4.37 -5.20 -11.96
CA ARG A 77 -3.85 -6.36 -12.71
C ARG A 77 -4.77 -7.58 -12.72
N LEU A 78 -5.76 -7.62 -11.83
CA LEU A 78 -6.68 -8.74 -11.66
C LEU A 78 -8.07 -8.46 -12.26
N GLU A 79 -8.38 -7.19 -12.53
CA GLU A 79 -9.53 -6.74 -13.32
C GLU A 79 -9.27 -6.88 -14.83
#